data_AF-A0A944SJK0-F1
#
_entry.id   AF-A0A944SJK0-F1
#
_cell.length_a   1.000
_cell.length_b   1.000
_cell.length_c   1.000
_cell.angle_alpha   90.00
_cell.angle_beta   90.00
_cell.angle_gamma   90.00
#
_symmetry.space_group_name_H-M   'P 1'
#
loop_
_entity.id
_entity.type
_entity.pdbx_description
1 polymer ?
#
loop_
_entity_poly.entity_id
_entity_poly.type
_entity_poly.pdbx_seq_one_letter_code
_entity_poly.pdbx_strand_id
1 'polypeptide(L)'
;FVALRDQISTIVATAEFNGTNLVNGSASATSVLSTVEGSTISVAAQKMDATTLAISSQVLNTSAGAATALTAIDSAISTVSDKLAALGSVSKRIEVQSEFTTKLTDILKAGVGTLVDADLAEESAKLQSLQIKQQLGVQALSIANSGPQTILALF
;
A
#
# COMPACT_ATOMS: atom_id res chain seq x y z
N PHE A 1 8.62 -13.55 -40.59
CA PHE A 1 8.81 -12.17 -40.08
C PHE A 1 7.47 -11.46 -39.85
N VAL A 2 6.68 -11.21 -40.91
CA VAL A 2 5.37 -10.53 -40.82
C VAL A 2 4.47 -11.11 -39.71
N ALA A 3 4.26 -12.43 -39.70
CA ALA A 3 3.46 -13.09 -38.65
C ALA A 3 3.99 -12.86 -37.22
N LEU A 4 5.31 -12.87 -37.01
CA LEU A 4 5.91 -12.63 -35.69
C LEU A 4 5.76 -11.16 -35.25
N ARG A 5 5.92 -10.22 -36.18
CA ARG A 5 5.68 -8.78 -35.93
C ARG A 5 4.21 -8.53 -35.58
N ASP A 6 3.29 -9.18 -36.28
CA ASP A 6 1.85 -9.06 -36.03
C ASP A 6 1.48 -9.71 -34.68
N GLN A 7 2.15 -10.82 -34.32
CA GLN A 7 2.04 -11.42 -32.98
C GLN A 7 2.56 -10.48 -31.88
N ILE A 8 3.71 -9.82 -32.06
CA ILE A 8 4.21 -8.80 -31.12
C ILE A 8 3.19 -7.67 -30.96
N SER A 9 2.63 -7.19 -32.06
CA SER A 9 1.62 -6.12 -32.04
C SER A 9 0.36 -6.54 -31.28
N THR A 10 -0.09 -7.78 -31.48
CA THR A 10 -1.21 -8.36 -30.72
C THR A 10 -0.89 -8.46 -29.23
N ILE A 11 0.28 -8.97 -28.85
CA ILE A 11 0.70 -9.06 -27.44
C ILE A 11 0.69 -7.68 -26.78
N VAL A 12 1.32 -6.69 -27.41
CA VAL A 12 1.36 -5.31 -26.91
C VAL A 12 -0.04 -4.72 -26.78
N ALA A 13 -0.94 -4.97 -27.73
CA ALA A 13 -2.32 -4.51 -27.67
C ALA A 13 -3.11 -5.14 -26.53
N THR A 14 -2.92 -6.44 -26.28
CA THR A 14 -3.63 -7.21 -25.24
C THR A 14 -3.05 -7.07 -23.82
N ALA A 15 -1.90 -6.40 -23.66
CA ALA A 15 -1.23 -6.20 -22.37
C ALA A 15 -1.95 -5.14 -21.49
N GLU A 16 -3.22 -5.39 -21.20
CA GLU A 16 -4.10 -4.49 -20.46
C GLU A 16 -4.38 -5.04 -19.06
N PHE A 17 -4.44 -4.14 -18.08
CA PHE A 17 -4.94 -4.44 -16.75
C PHE A 17 -5.97 -3.38 -16.35
N ASN A 18 -7.18 -3.83 -16.03
CA ASN A 18 -8.27 -2.98 -15.56
C ASN A 18 -8.53 -1.73 -16.45
N GLY A 19 -8.60 -1.90 -17.77
CA GLY A 19 -8.82 -0.77 -18.69
C GLY A 19 -7.57 -0.02 -19.12
N THR A 20 -6.41 -0.28 -18.51
CA THR A 20 -5.18 0.49 -18.74
C THR A 20 -4.07 -0.36 -19.34
N ASN A 21 -3.44 0.14 -20.40
CA ASN A 21 -2.27 -0.48 -21.01
C ASN A 21 -1.11 0.53 -21.01
N LEU A 22 0.01 0.15 -20.40
CA LEU A 22 1.19 1.01 -20.25
C LEU A 22 2.25 0.77 -21.34
N VAL A 23 2.02 -0.17 -22.26
CA VAL A 23 3.01 -0.59 -23.26
C VAL A 23 2.60 -0.34 -24.71
N ASN A 24 1.30 -0.20 -25.00
CA ASN A 24 0.80 0.15 -26.33
C ASN A 24 0.75 1.66 -26.60
N GLY A 25 1.02 2.48 -25.57
CA GLY A 25 1.00 3.94 -25.67
C GLY A 25 -0.38 4.59 -25.63
N SER A 26 -1.45 3.86 -25.29
CA SER A 26 -2.79 4.42 -25.07
C SER A 26 -2.85 5.28 -23.80
N ALA A 27 -2.14 4.87 -22.75
CA ALA A 27 -1.95 5.66 -21.54
C ALA A 27 -0.59 6.36 -21.54
N SER A 28 -0.51 7.53 -20.92
CA SER A 28 0.76 8.26 -20.72
C SER A 28 1.46 7.85 -19.42
N ALA A 29 0.69 7.63 -18.35
CA ALA A 29 1.18 7.17 -17.05
C ALA A 29 0.00 6.62 -16.23
N THR A 30 0.30 5.89 -15.17
CA THR A 30 -0.63 5.60 -14.08
C THR A 30 -0.02 6.03 -12.74
N SER A 31 -0.85 6.36 -11.76
CA SER A 31 -0.41 6.80 -10.43
C SER A 31 -0.90 5.83 -9.37
N VAL A 32 0.01 5.40 -8.50
CA VAL A 32 -0.29 4.54 -7.35
C VAL A 32 -0.17 5.36 -6.07
N LEU A 33 -1.15 5.27 -5.18
CA LEU A 33 -1.12 5.98 -3.90
C LEU A 33 0.02 5.44 -3.02
N SER A 34 0.82 6.34 -2.46
CA SER A 34 2.01 6.03 -1.66
C SER A 34 1.85 6.39 -0.19
N THR A 35 1.05 7.41 0.13
CA THR A 35 0.83 7.88 1.50
C THR A 35 -0.64 8.19 1.73
N VAL A 36 -1.05 8.22 2.99
CA VAL A 36 -2.42 8.60 3.40
C VAL A 36 -2.75 10.07 3.09
N GLU A 37 -1.73 10.91 2.90
CA GLU A 37 -1.86 12.34 2.57
C GLU A 37 -2.04 12.60 1.07
N GLY A 38 -2.14 11.56 0.25
CA GLY A 38 -2.39 11.70 -1.20
C GLY A 38 -1.13 11.72 -2.07
N SER A 39 0.07 11.50 -1.52
CA SER A 39 1.28 11.40 -2.37
C SER A 39 1.22 10.14 -3.23
N THR A 40 1.67 10.23 -4.48
CA THR A 40 1.61 9.12 -5.45
C THR A 40 2.97 8.76 -6.03
N ILE A 41 3.17 7.48 -6.32
CA ILE A 41 4.23 7.00 -7.21
C ILE A 41 3.70 7.00 -8.64
N SER A 42 4.26 7.84 -9.49
CA SER A 42 3.96 7.85 -10.93
C SER A 42 4.69 6.71 -11.65
N VAL A 43 3.95 5.92 -12.40
CA VAL A 43 4.44 4.87 -13.29
C VAL A 43 4.26 5.36 -14.73
N ALA A 44 5.34 5.82 -15.35
CA ALA A 44 5.30 6.28 -16.74
C ALA A 44 5.09 5.09 -17.69
N ALA A 45 4.26 5.29 -18.71
CA ALA A 45 4.06 4.30 -19.77
C ALA A 45 5.36 4.08 -20.55
N GLN A 46 5.66 2.82 -20.85
CA GLN A 46 6.83 2.41 -21.62
C GLN A 46 6.37 1.82 -22.94
N LYS A 47 6.25 2.66 -23.97
CA LYS A 47 5.77 2.25 -25.30
C LYS A 47 6.71 1.21 -25.91
N MET A 48 6.15 0.08 -26.34
CA MET A 48 6.86 -1.07 -26.93
C MET A 48 6.16 -1.57 -28.20
N ASP A 49 5.34 -0.74 -28.84
CA ASP A 49 4.67 -1.11 -30.10
C ASP A 49 5.68 -1.24 -31.26
N ALA A 50 5.26 -1.95 -32.33
CA ALA A 50 6.12 -2.22 -33.48
C ALA A 50 6.63 -0.95 -34.19
N THR A 51 5.92 0.17 -34.04
CA THR A 51 6.31 1.49 -34.54
C THR A 51 7.43 2.12 -33.72
N THR A 52 7.30 2.14 -32.39
CA THR A 52 8.30 2.66 -31.46
C THR A 52 9.59 1.84 -31.51
N LEU A 53 9.46 0.52 -31.71
CA LEU A 53 10.58 -0.39 -31.87
C LEU A 53 11.20 -0.38 -33.28
N ALA A 54 10.69 0.44 -34.22
CA ALA A 54 11.17 0.52 -35.60
C ALA A 54 11.19 -0.82 -36.38
N ILE A 55 10.36 -1.79 -35.97
CA ILE A 55 10.22 -3.10 -36.62
C ILE A 55 9.00 -3.19 -37.57
N SER A 56 8.14 -2.16 -37.57
CA SER A 56 6.89 -2.15 -38.34
C SER A 56 7.09 -2.22 -39.86
N SER A 57 8.09 -1.50 -40.38
CA SER A 57 8.33 -1.32 -41.82
C SER A 57 9.48 -2.17 -42.40
N GLN A 58 10.01 -3.12 -41.63
CA GLN A 58 11.17 -3.91 -42.07
C GLN A 58 10.76 -4.96 -43.11
N VAL A 59 11.54 -5.04 -44.19
CA VAL A 59 11.28 -5.95 -45.33
C VAL A 59 12.50 -6.85 -45.56
N LEU A 60 12.28 -8.17 -45.58
CA LEU A 60 13.34 -9.18 -45.71
C LEU A 60 13.45 -9.76 -47.13
N ASN A 61 12.96 -9.03 -48.14
CA ASN A 61 12.95 -9.47 -49.53
C ASN A 61 14.30 -9.29 -50.25
N THR A 62 15.24 -8.54 -49.65
CA THR A 62 16.59 -8.33 -50.17
C THR A 62 17.62 -8.60 -49.07
N SER A 63 18.85 -8.97 -49.45
CA SER A 63 19.95 -9.16 -48.50
C SER A 63 20.26 -7.88 -47.71
N ALA A 64 20.23 -6.71 -48.36
CA ALA A 64 20.40 -5.42 -47.70
C ALA A 64 19.27 -5.13 -46.70
N GLY A 65 18.01 -5.36 -47.08
CA GLY A 65 16.86 -5.19 -46.18
C GLY A 65 16.89 -6.13 -44.98
N ALA A 66 17.35 -7.37 -45.16
CA ALA A 66 17.54 -8.32 -44.07
C ALA A 66 18.64 -7.87 -43.08
N ALA A 67 19.74 -7.29 -43.55
CA ALA A 67 20.79 -6.73 -42.68
C ALA A 67 20.28 -5.54 -41.85
N THR A 68 19.52 -4.62 -42.46
CA THR A 68 18.88 -3.51 -41.75
C THR A 68 17.85 -4.00 -40.73
N ALA A 69 17.04 -5.00 -41.09
CA ALA A 69 16.07 -5.60 -40.20
C ALA A 69 16.72 -6.24 -38.97
N LEU A 70 17.87 -6.91 -39.14
CA LEU A 70 18.63 -7.49 -38.03
C LEU A 70 19.07 -6.42 -37.03
N THR A 71 19.70 -5.34 -37.51
CA THR A 71 20.11 -4.22 -36.64
C THR A 71 18.93 -3.56 -35.93
N ALA A 72 17.79 -3.43 -36.62
CA ALA A 72 16.56 -2.91 -36.01
C ALA A 72 16.02 -3.83 -34.91
N ILE A 73 16.06 -5.16 -35.11
CA ILE A 73 15.63 -6.15 -34.11
C ILE A 73 16.56 -6.10 -32.88
N ASP A 74 17.88 -6.06 -33.07
CA ASP A 74 18.83 -5.98 -31.95
C ASP A 74 18.60 -4.71 -31.12
N SER A 75 18.38 -3.58 -31.80
CA SER A 75 18.06 -2.30 -31.15
C SER A 75 16.71 -2.37 -30.42
N ALA A 76 15.71 -3.03 -31.01
CA ALA A 76 14.41 -3.23 -30.41
C ALA A 76 14.50 -4.10 -29.14
N ILE A 77 15.29 -5.18 -29.16
CA ILE A 77 15.54 -6.03 -27.99
C ILE A 77 16.15 -5.22 -26.86
N SER A 78 17.22 -4.46 -27.13
CA SER A 78 17.85 -3.59 -26.12
C SER A 78 16.85 -2.57 -25.55
N THR A 79 16.07 -1.94 -26.42
CA THR A 79 15.05 -0.97 -26.01
C THR A 79 14.00 -1.62 -25.12
N VAL A 80 13.47 -2.79 -25.49
CA VAL A 80 12.50 -3.53 -24.66
C VAL A 80 13.11 -3.89 -23.31
N SER A 81 14.35 -4.34 -23.25
CA SER A 81 15.06 -4.63 -22.01
C SER A 81 15.16 -3.40 -21.09
N ASP A 82 15.55 -2.24 -21.63
CA ASP A 82 15.63 -0.99 -20.86
C ASP A 82 14.26 -0.54 -20.34
N LYS A 83 13.24 -0.66 -21.18
CA LYS A 83 11.86 -0.31 -20.86
C LYS A 83 11.28 -1.23 -19.79
N LEU A 84 11.56 -2.53 -19.85
CA LEU A 84 11.18 -3.50 -18.81
C LEU A 84 11.96 -3.26 -17.51
N ALA A 85 13.24 -2.92 -17.58
CA ALA A 85 14.04 -2.57 -16.40
C ALA A 85 13.47 -1.33 -15.70
N ALA A 86 13.04 -0.32 -16.46
CA ALA A 86 12.36 0.86 -15.91
C ALA A 86 11.06 0.47 -15.18
N LEU A 87 10.20 -0.35 -15.78
CA LEU A 87 8.98 -0.84 -15.12
C LEU A 87 9.29 -1.68 -13.87
N GLY A 88 10.30 -2.55 -13.94
CA GLY A 88 10.75 -3.38 -12.82
C GLY A 88 11.25 -2.55 -11.64
N SER A 89 12.00 -1.47 -11.90
CA SER A 89 12.49 -0.56 -10.86
C SER A 89 11.34 0.12 -10.12
N VAL A 90 10.31 0.57 -10.85
CA VAL A 90 9.14 1.23 -10.26
C VAL A 90 8.28 0.21 -9.52
N SER A 91 8.13 -1.01 -10.04
CA SER A 91 7.48 -2.13 -9.35
C SER A 91 8.14 -2.40 -8.00
N LYS A 92 9.48 -2.48 -7.95
CA LYS A 92 10.20 -2.69 -6.70
C LYS A 92 10.04 -1.53 -5.72
N ARG A 93 10.02 -0.29 -6.23
CA ARG A 93 9.75 0.90 -5.42
C ARG A 93 8.36 0.84 -4.78
N ILE A 94 7.34 0.44 -5.53
CA ILE A 94 5.97 0.26 -5.02
C ILE A 94 5.94 -0.83 -3.93
N GLU A 95 6.61 -1.95 -4.16
CA GLU A 95 6.69 -3.05 -3.18
C GLU A 95 7.31 -2.58 -1.84
N VAL A 96 8.45 -1.89 -1.91
CA VAL A 96 9.12 -1.34 -0.71
C VAL A 96 8.24 -0.31 -0.02
N GLN A 97 7.57 0.57 -0.77
CA GLN A 97 6.66 1.55 -0.19
C GLN A 97 5.45 0.89 0.50
N SER A 98 4.90 -0.18 -0.11
CA SER A 98 3.81 -0.95 0.49
C SER A 98 4.27 -1.59 1.81
N GLU A 99 5.44 -2.21 1.83
CA GLU A 99 6.01 -2.82 3.04
C GLU A 99 6.24 -1.76 4.14
N PHE A 100 6.81 -0.61 3.79
CA PHE A 100 6.98 0.50 4.71
C PHE A 100 5.65 0.97 5.31
N THR A 101 4.62 1.13 4.47
CA THR A 101 3.29 1.58 4.91
C THR A 101 2.62 0.58 5.84
N THR A 102 2.75 -0.72 5.57
CA THR A 102 2.28 -1.78 6.46
C THR A 102 2.97 -1.69 7.82
N LYS A 103 4.31 -1.63 7.83
CA LYS A 103 5.09 -1.52 9.08
C LYS A 103 4.74 -0.25 9.86
N LEU A 104 4.59 0.88 9.19
CA LEU A 104 4.15 2.13 9.82
C LEU A 104 2.77 1.98 10.45
N THR A 105 1.83 1.36 9.75
CA THR A 105 0.48 1.09 10.27
C THR A 105 0.52 0.21 11.51
N ASP A 106 1.37 -0.81 11.53
CA ASP A 106 1.51 -1.71 12.68
C ASP A 106 2.13 -0.98 13.89
N ILE A 107 3.15 -0.15 13.67
CA ILE A 107 3.74 0.70 14.71
C ILE A 107 2.72 1.69 15.26
N LEU A 108 1.94 2.35 14.38
CA LEU A 108 0.89 3.28 14.81
C LEU A 108 -0.19 2.58 15.62
N LYS A 109 -0.64 1.39 15.22
CA LYS A 109 -1.59 0.59 15.99
C LYS A 109 -1.03 0.22 17.36
N ALA A 110 0.21 -0.24 17.42
CA ALA A 110 0.85 -0.58 18.69
C ALA A 110 1.03 0.66 19.59
N GLY A 111 1.47 1.79 19.02
CA GLY A 111 1.66 3.04 19.76
C GLY A 111 0.35 3.66 20.24
N VAL A 112 -0.72 3.60 19.45
CA VAL A 112 -2.05 4.04 19.91
C VAL A 112 -2.58 3.10 20.98
N GLY A 113 -2.39 1.78 20.80
CA GLY A 113 -2.68 0.77 21.82
C GLY A 113 -2.01 1.12 23.14
N THR A 114 -0.69 1.31 23.19
CA THR A 114 0.00 1.66 24.44
C THR A 114 -0.42 3.00 25.05
N LEU A 115 -0.89 3.97 24.25
CA LEU A 115 -1.40 5.26 24.76
C LEU A 115 -2.82 5.16 25.33
N VAL A 116 -3.65 4.25 24.80
CA VAL A 116 -5.08 4.18 25.11
C VAL A 116 -5.42 2.96 25.98
N ASP A 117 -4.59 1.91 25.94
CA ASP A 117 -4.74 0.72 26.75
C ASP A 117 -4.50 1.09 28.21
N ALA A 118 -5.56 0.95 29.00
CA ALA A 118 -5.48 1.14 30.44
C ALA A 118 -4.69 -0.02 31.07
N ASP A 119 -3.86 0.27 32.07
CA ASP A 119 -3.27 -0.76 32.91
C ASP A 119 -4.37 -1.38 33.77
N LEU A 120 -4.85 -2.55 33.34
CA LEU A 120 -5.88 -3.32 34.03
C LEU A 120 -5.49 -3.66 35.47
N ALA A 121 -4.19 -3.78 35.78
CA ALA A 121 -3.75 -4.07 37.15
C ALA A 121 -3.95 -2.86 38.06
N GLU A 122 -3.58 -1.65 37.60
CA GLU A 122 -3.80 -0.41 38.35
C GLU A 122 -5.29 -0.13 38.51
N GLU A 123 -6.07 -0.23 37.42
CA GLU A 123 -7.50 0.08 37.48
C GLU A 123 -8.28 -0.96 38.29
N SER A 124 -7.84 -2.23 38.31
CA SER A 124 -8.40 -3.25 39.21
C SER A 124 -8.11 -2.97 40.68
N ALA A 125 -6.87 -2.58 41.01
CA ALA A 125 -6.50 -2.20 42.37
C ALA A 125 -7.29 -0.97 42.85
N LYS A 126 -7.45 0.02 41.95
CA LYS A 126 -8.24 1.23 42.22
C LYS A 126 -9.73 0.93 42.37
N LEU A 127 -10.30 0.05 41.53
CA LEU A 127 -11.68 -0.41 41.64
C LEU A 127 -11.91 -1.11 42.99
N GLN A 128 -11.01 -1.99 43.39
CA GLN A 128 -11.11 -2.69 44.68
C GLN A 128 -10.98 -1.71 45.86
N SER A 129 -10.06 -0.75 45.78
CA SER A 129 -9.95 0.34 46.76
C SER A 129 -11.23 1.18 46.85
N LEU A 130 -11.84 1.53 45.71
CA LEU A 130 -13.10 2.27 45.63
C LEU A 130 -14.26 1.48 46.25
N GLN A 131 -14.37 0.18 45.99
CA GLN A 131 -15.37 -0.69 46.59
C GLN A 131 -15.23 -0.75 48.12
N ILE A 132 -14.00 -0.90 48.63
CA ILE A 132 -13.73 -0.88 50.07
C ILE A 132 -14.06 0.49 50.68
N LYS A 133 -13.67 1.60 50.03
CA LYS A 133 -14.01 2.95 50.47
C LYS A 133 -15.53 3.17 50.52
N GLN A 134 -16.27 2.68 49.53
CA GLN A 134 -17.73 2.81 49.49
C GLN A 134 -18.39 2.01 50.61
N GLN A 135 -17.94 0.77 50.86
CA GLN A 135 -18.42 -0.05 51.97
C GLN A 135 -18.13 0.59 53.34
N LEU A 136 -16.93 1.16 53.51
CA LEU A 136 -16.57 1.95 54.70
C LEU A 136 -17.41 3.22 54.82
N GLY A 137 -17.69 3.92 53.72
CA GLY A 137 -18.55 5.11 53.70
C GLY A 137 -19.97 4.81 54.15
N VAL A 138 -20.56 3.69 53.70
CA VAL A 138 -21.89 3.23 54.14
C VAL A 138 -21.87 2.83 55.62
N GLN A 139 -20.84 2.13 56.10
CA GLN A 139 -20.71 1.80 57.52
C GLN A 139 -20.51 3.06 58.38
N ALA A 140 -19.66 3.99 57.96
CA ALA A 140 -19.45 5.26 58.65
C ALA A 140 -20.75 6.09 58.69
N LEU A 141 -21.53 6.11 57.61
CA LEU A 141 -22.85 6.75 57.56
C LEU A 141 -23.85 6.06 58.51
N SER A 142 -23.84 4.73 58.58
CA SER A 142 -24.68 3.96 59.52
C SER A 142 -24.31 4.26 60.97
N ILE A 143 -23.01 4.32 61.30
CA ILE A 143 -22.49 4.71 62.62
C ILE A 143 -22.88 6.16 62.96
N ALA A 144 -22.72 7.08 62.00
CA ALA A 144 -23.11 8.48 62.17
C ALA A 144 -24.64 8.65 62.38
N ASN A 145 -25.47 7.84 61.74
CA ASN A 145 -26.93 7.86 61.92
C ASN A 145 -27.41 7.14 63.19
N SER A 146 -26.61 6.24 63.77
CA SER A 146 -26.95 5.54 65.02
C SER A 146 -26.46 6.26 66.28
N GLY A 147 -25.43 7.11 66.18
CA GLY A 147 -24.94 7.95 67.29
C GLY A 147 -25.98 8.88 67.95
N PRO A 148 -26.92 9.50 67.21
CA PRO A 148 -27.97 10.34 67.81
C PRO A 148 -29.06 9.56 68.58
N GLN A 149 -29.28 8.27 68.28
CA GLN A 149 -30.34 7.49 68.92
C GLN A 149 -29.99 7.06 70.35
N THR A 150 -28.72 6.85 70.66
CA THR A 150 -28.25 6.53 72.03
C THR A 150 -28.40 7.71 72.99
N ILE A 151 -28.43 8.95 72.49
CA ILE A 151 -28.70 10.14 73.31
C ILE A 151 -30.20 10.27 73.61
N LEU A 152 -31.07 9.89 72.68
CA LEU A 152 -32.53 9.92 72.85
C LEU A 152 -33.07 8.86 73.82
N ALA A 153 -32.32 7.78 74.07
CA ALA A 153 -32.64 6.78 75.08
C ALA A 153 -32.22 7.19 76.51
N LEU A 154 -31.46 8.29 76.66
CA LEU A 154 -30.96 8.80 77.95
C LEU A 154 -31.83 9.92 78.53
N PHE A 155 -32.95 10.25 77.88
CA PHE A 155 -34.02 11.13 78.36
C PHE A 155 -35.33 10.36 78.42
#